data_AF-A0A843GGH0-F1
#
_entry.id   AF-A0A843GGH0-F1
#
_cell.length_a   1.000
_cell.length_b   1.000
_cell.length_c   1.000
_cell.angle_alpha   90.00
_cell.angle_beta   90.00
_cell.angle_gamma   90.00
#
_symmetry.space_group_name_H-M   'P 1'
#
loop_
_entity.id
_entity.type
_entity.pdbx_description
1 polymer ?
#
loop_
_entity_poly.entity_id
_entity_poly.type
_entity_poly.pdbx_seq_one_letter_code
_entity_poly.pdbx_strand_id
1 'polypeptide(L)'
;MTNLGRVRGNDRPQEIQIANSSVFIASNIQTYEETIDEHYISGFEYDLIQYSKDEYLLLLAQQNNELKDELQAAKILLGVE
;
A
#
# COMPACT_ATOMS: atom_id res chain seq x y z
N MET A 1 -9.97 8.24 4.04
CA MET A 1 -9.44 6.98 3.49
C MET A 1 -10.62 6.24 2.91
N THR A 2 -10.45 5.72 1.70
CA THR A 2 -11.47 4.95 0.99
C THR A 2 -10.87 3.61 0.60
N ASN A 3 -11.45 2.52 1.10
CA ASN A 3 -11.10 1.18 0.65
C ASN A 3 -11.82 0.91 -0.69
N LEU A 4 -11.06 0.74 -1.76
CA LEU A 4 -11.59 0.44 -3.10
C LEU A 4 -11.75 -1.07 -3.32
N GLY A 5 -11.33 -1.89 -2.35
CA GLY A 5 -11.43 -3.33 -2.39
C GLY A 5 -10.42 -3.94 -3.36
N ARG A 6 -10.76 -5.14 -3.84
CA ARG A 6 -9.95 -5.89 -4.80
C ARG A 6 -10.20 -5.39 -6.23
N VAL A 7 -9.13 -5.05 -6.94
CA VAL A 7 -9.17 -4.57 -8.33
C VAL A 7 -8.25 -5.41 -9.22
N ARG A 8 -8.43 -5.30 -10.55
CA ARG A 8 -7.62 -5.99 -11.56
C ARG A 8 -6.94 -4.98 -12.49
N GLY A 9 -5.72 -5.28 -12.93
CA GLY A 9 -4.96 -4.48 -13.89
C GLY A 9 -4.11 -5.34 -14.82
N ASN A 10 -3.82 -4.83 -16.02
CA ASN A 10 -3.00 -5.55 -17.01
C ASN A 10 -1.50 -5.47 -16.66
N ASP A 11 -1.07 -4.36 -16.07
CA ASP A 11 0.30 -4.14 -15.62
C ASP A 11 0.41 -4.27 -14.10
N ARG A 12 1.59 -4.65 -13.61
CA ARG A 12 1.85 -4.72 -12.18
C ARG A 12 1.75 -3.32 -11.58
N PRO A 13 0.89 -3.08 -10.57
CA PRO A 13 0.77 -1.76 -9.96
C PRO A 13 2.03 -1.42 -9.16
N GLN A 14 2.26 -0.11 -8.98
CA GLN A 14 3.15 0.36 -7.93
C GLN A 14 2.47 0.17 -6.57
N GLU A 15 3.24 -0.23 -5.55
CA GLU A 15 2.72 -0.34 -4.18
C GLU A 15 2.19 1.00 -3.66
N ILE A 16 2.80 2.11 -4.10
CA ILE A 16 2.37 3.46 -3.78
C ILE A 16 2.33 4.26 -5.08
N GLN A 17 1.16 4.78 -5.43
CA GLN A 17 0.97 5.67 -6.58
C GLN A 17 0.46 7.04 -6.12
N ILE A 18 1.20 8.09 -6.44
CA ILE A 18 0.82 9.47 -6.11
C ILE A 18 0.12 10.10 -7.32
N ALA A 19 -1.15 10.44 -7.15
CA ALA A 19 -1.95 11.17 -8.12
C ALA A 19 -2.09 12.65 -7.72
N ASN A 20 -2.92 13.41 -8.43
CA ASN A 20 -3.02 14.86 -8.24
C ASN A 20 -3.43 15.25 -6.80
N SER A 21 -4.49 14.65 -6.27
CA SER A 21 -5.01 14.92 -4.91
C SER A 21 -5.06 13.68 -4.00
N SER A 22 -4.57 12.54 -4.50
CA SER A 22 -4.70 11.26 -3.79
C SER A 22 -3.41 10.46 -3.84
N VAL A 23 -3.28 9.56 -2.87
CA VAL A 23 -2.26 8.53 -2.80
C VAL A 23 -2.97 7.19 -2.77
N PHE A 24 -2.61 6.30 -3.69
CA PHE A 24 -3.14 4.95 -3.76
C PHE A 24 -2.10 3.97 -3.23
N ILE A 25 -2.54 3.06 -2.37
CA ILE A 25 -1.73 2.00 -1.78
C ILE A 25 -2.27 0.68 -2.29
N ALA A 26 -1.47 -0.03 -3.08
CA ALA A 26 -1.76 -1.36 -3.57
C ALA A 26 -1.07 -2.39 -2.68
N SER A 27 -1.80 -3.40 -2.23
CA SER A 27 -1.28 -4.50 -1.41
C SER A 27 -1.80 -5.85 -1.91
N ASN A 28 -1.21 -6.95 -1.41
CA ASN A 28 -1.59 -8.31 -1.80
C ASN A 28 -1.59 -8.53 -3.32
N ILE A 29 -0.59 -7.95 -4.00
CA ILE A 29 -0.47 -7.97 -5.45
C ILE A 29 -0.08 -9.38 -5.91
N GLN A 30 -0.95 -10.00 -6.71
CA GLN A 30 -0.74 -11.34 -7.27
C GLN A 30 -1.16 -11.39 -8.74
N THR A 31 -0.54 -12.29 -9.50
CA THR A 31 -0.96 -12.57 -10.87
C THR A 31 -2.24 -13.39 -10.89
N TYR A 32 -3.11 -13.16 -11.87
CA TYR A 32 -4.23 -14.05 -12.16
C TYR A 32 -4.24 -14.41 -13.64
N GLU A 33 -4.82 -15.56 -13.93
CA GLU A 33 -5.02 -16.08 -15.28
C GLU A 33 -6.46 -16.60 -15.36
N GLU A 34 -7.16 -16.28 -16.44
CA GLU A 34 -8.56 -16.64 -16.64
C GLU A 34 -8.82 -16.90 -18.12
N THR A 35 -9.59 -17.96 -18.41
CA THR A 35 -10.06 -18.24 -19.78
C THR A 35 -11.53 -17.89 -19.88
N ILE A 36 -11.88 -16.94 -20.74
CA ILE A 36 -13.26 -16.50 -21.00
C ILE A 36 -13.55 -16.70 -22.48
N ASP A 37 -14.57 -17.51 -22.81
CA ASP A 37 -15.01 -17.78 -24.18
C ASP A 37 -13.82 -18.06 -25.14
N GLU A 38 -12.98 -19.03 -24.77
CA GLU A 38 -11.77 -19.46 -25.51
C GLU A 38 -10.62 -18.43 -25.57
N HIS A 39 -10.76 -17.26 -24.93
CA HIS A 39 -9.70 -16.26 -24.84
C HIS A 39 -8.99 -16.35 -23.50
N TYR A 40 -7.66 -16.47 -23.54
CA TYR A 40 -6.82 -16.43 -22.36
C TYR A 40 -6.47 -14.98 -21.99
N ILE A 41 -6.73 -14.63 -20.74
CA ILE A 41 -6.44 -13.32 -20.16
C ILE A 41 -5.54 -13.55 -18.95
N SER A 42 -4.49 -12.74 -18.84
CA SER A 42 -3.67 -12.68 -17.64
C SER A 42 -3.47 -11.24 -17.19
N GLY A 43 -3.22 -11.06 -15.91
CA GLY A 43 -3.01 -9.75 -15.32
C GLY A 43 -2.68 -9.85 -13.84
N PHE A 44 -2.93 -8.77 -13.12
CA PHE A 44 -2.70 -8.65 -11.68
C PHE A 44 -4.01 -8.35 -10.98
N GLU A 45 -4.21 -8.99 -9.82
CA GLU A 45 -5.25 -8.63 -8.86
C GLU A 45 -4.60 -8.21 -7.54
N TYR A 46 -5.18 -7.20 -6.90
CA TYR A 46 -4.62 -6.59 -5.70
C TYR A 46 -5.69 -5.84 -4.92
N ASP A 47 -5.45 -5.65 -3.63
CA ASP A 47 -6.26 -4.77 -2.79
C ASP A 47 -5.79 -3.33 -2.96
N LEU A 48 -6.73 -2.39 -3.00
CA LEU A 48 -6.43 -0.99 -3.26
C LEU A 48 -7.11 -0.09 -2.23
N ILE A 49 -6.31 0.77 -1.59
CA ILE A 49 -6.78 1.81 -0.68
C ILE A 49 -6.39 3.17 -1.22
N GLN A 50 -7.31 4.12 -1.17
CA GLN A 50 -7.08 5.51 -1.52
C GLN A 50 -7.07 6.39 -0.27
N TYR A 51 -6.07 7.26 -0.20
CA TYR A 51 -5.99 8.36 0.76
C TYR A 51 -6.02 9.68 0.00
N SER A 52 -6.57 10.72 0.61
CA SER A 52 -6.15 12.08 0.25
C SER A 52 -4.68 12.28 0.63
N LYS A 53 -4.02 13.27 0.03
CA LYS A 53 -2.62 13.57 0.39
C LYS A 53 -2.46 13.95 1.87
N ASP A 54 -3.41 14.69 2.44
CA ASP A 54 -3.36 15.10 3.85
C ASP A 54 -3.50 13.90 4.78
N GLU A 55 -4.44 12.99 4.51
CA GLU A 55 -4.59 11.76 5.28
C GLU A 55 -3.35 10.87 5.19
N TYR A 56 -2.73 10.80 4.01
CA TYR A 56 -1.51 10.03 3.84
C TYR A 56 -0.32 10.65 4.58
N LEU A 57 -0.19 11.99 4.57
CA LEU A 57 0.84 12.69 5.34
C LEU A 57 0.65 12.49 6.85
N LEU A 58 -0.59 12.53 7.34
CA LEU A 58 -0.90 12.25 8.75
C LEU A 58 -0.55 10.79 9.11
N LEU A 59 -0.86 9.83 8.24
CA LEU A 59 -0.46 8.43 8.42
C LEU A 59 1.05 8.28 8.53
N LEU A 60 1.81 8.90 7.62
CA LEU A 60 3.28 8.87 7.66
C LEU A 60 3.84 9.55 8.91
N ALA A 61 3.24 10.66 9.35
CA ALA A 61 3.66 11.35 10.57
C ALA A 61 3.44 10.47 11.81
N GLN A 62 2.30 9.79 11.88
CA GLN A 62 1.99 8.85 12.95
C GLN A 62 2.98 7.68 12.96
N GLN A 63 3.16 7.00 11.83
CA GLN A 63 4.10 5.88 11.71
C GLN A 63 5.54 6.28 12.06
N ASN A 64 5.97 7.48 11.69
CA ASN A 64 7.30 7.98 12.05
C ASN A 64 7.45 8.25 13.56
N ASN A 65 6.39 8.69 14.24
CA ASN A 65 6.42 8.88 15.69
C ASN A 65 6.47 7.53 16.40
N GLU A 66 5.62 6.57 15.99
CA GLU A 66 5.62 5.20 16.52
C GLU A 66 7.00 4.54 16.35
N LEU A 67 7.61 4.65 15.16
CA LEU A 67 8.94 4.11 14.90
C LEU A 67 10.04 4.77 15.74
N LYS A 68 9.93 6.07 16.01
CA LYS A 68 10.88 6.77 16.90
C LYS A 68 10.77 6.28 18.33
N ASP A 69 9.55 6.07 18.82
CA ASP A 69 9.29 5.56 20.16
C ASP A 69 9.82 4.13 20.31
N GLU A 70 9.57 3.27 19.32
CA GLU A 70 10.13 1.91 19.26
C GLU A 70 11.66 1.91 19.23
N LEU A 71 12.27 2.78 18.43
CA LEU A 71 13.71 2.92 18.36
C LEU A 71 14.31 3.38 19.70
N GLN A 72 13.67 4.34 20.38
CA GLN A 72 14.11 4.80 21.69
C GLN A 72 14.01 3.67 22.73
N ALA A 73 12.89 2.93 22.74
CA ALA A 73 12.73 1.77 23.60
C ALA A 73 13.80 0.70 23.35
N ALA A 74 14.13 0.44 22.08
CA ALA A 74 15.19 -0.49 21.71
C ALA A 74 16.58 -0.03 22.18
N LYS A 75 16.89 1.27 22.08
CA LYS A 75 18.16 1.83 22.56
C LYS A 75 18.32 1.70 24.07
N ILE A 76 17.26 2.00 24.83
CA ILE A 76 17.23 1.82 26.29
C ILE A 76 17.50 0.35 26.64
N LEU A 77 16.81 -0.58 25.97
CA LEU A 77 16.95 -2.01 26.22
C LEU A 77 18.37 -2.52 25.95
N LEU A 78 19.00 -2.01 24.88
CA LEU A 78 20.35 -2.39 24.47
C LEU A 78 21.45 -1.61 25.21
N GLY A 79 21.10 -0.61 26.03
CA GLY A 79 22.05 0.22 26.77
C GLY A 79 22.92 1.10 25.87
N VAL A 80 22.39 1.53 24.72
CA VAL A 80 23.11 2.33 23.70
C VAL A 80 22.56 3.77 23.61
N GLU A 81 22.06 4.32 24.72
CA GLU A 81 21.58 5.71 24.80
C GLU A 81 22.70 6.75 24.61
#